data_AF-A0A954GLE7-F1
#
_entry.id   AF-A0A954GLE7-F1
#
_cell.length_a   1.000
_cell.length_b   1.000
_cell.length_c   1.000
_cell.angle_alpha   90.00
_cell.angle_beta   90.00
_cell.angle_gamma   90.00
#
_symmetry.space_group_name_H-M   'P 1'
#
loop_
_entity.id
_entity.type
_entity.pdbx_description
1 polymer ?
#
loop_
_entity_poly.entity_id
_entity_poly.type
_entity_poly.pdbx_seq_one_letter_code
_entity_poly.pdbx_strand_id
1 'polypeptide(L)'
;RDRTLPNLVVGQPIEERLNSTYYIEDVEIATPDNQVTRLKAVADESDEATEEGSVAPLVATYRDTDMPGVYGVTRYTRDQEAEQTLVAYNVPTTESELTVATDDALQQQLADVKFEIQPVGQFDWIRTDSPGSEMRRLLILAICLIGAFEQFMAYRLSYH
;
A
#
# COMPACT_ATOMS: atom_id res chain seq x y z
N ARG A 1 30.18 -16.29 2.62
CA ARG A 1 30.75 -15.14 3.36
C ARG A 1 29.56 -14.36 3.88
N ASP A 2 29.15 -14.73 5.07
CA ASP A 2 27.91 -14.32 5.72
C ASP A 2 28.01 -12.83 6.06
N ARG A 3 27.28 -11.98 5.31
CA ARG A 3 27.03 -10.59 5.67
C ARG A 3 25.54 -10.52 5.95
N THR A 4 25.12 -11.04 7.10
CA THR A 4 23.79 -10.77 7.62
C THR A 4 23.72 -9.27 7.86
N LEU A 5 23.15 -8.54 6.90
CA LEU A 5 22.81 -7.14 7.09
C LEU A 5 21.90 -7.08 8.33
N PRO A 6 22.08 -6.08 9.22
CA PRO A 6 21.18 -5.89 10.34
C PRO A 6 19.75 -5.77 9.78
N ASN A 7 18.85 -6.63 10.26
CA ASN A 7 17.46 -6.64 9.83
C ASN A 7 16.73 -5.57 10.64
N LEU A 8 16.58 -4.38 10.05
CA LEU A 8 15.86 -3.27 10.68
C LEU A 8 14.43 -3.22 10.17
N VAL A 9 13.53 -2.73 11.03
CA VAL A 9 12.12 -2.56 10.71
C VAL A 9 11.87 -1.11 10.30
N VAL A 10 11.05 -0.90 9.27
CA VAL A 10 10.62 0.46 8.85
C VAL A 10 10.09 1.26 10.04
N GLY A 11 10.43 2.55 10.08
CA GLY A 11 10.10 3.47 11.18
C GLY A 11 11.11 3.49 12.34
N GLN A 12 12.12 2.59 12.36
CA GLN A 12 13.22 2.68 13.33
C GLN A 12 14.28 3.67 12.83
N PRO A 13 14.66 4.69 13.62
CA PRO A 13 15.63 5.68 13.16
C PRO A 13 17.00 5.04 12.89
N ILE A 14 17.70 5.54 11.87
CA ILE A 14 19.12 5.23 11.65
C ILE A 14 19.91 6.11 12.61
N GLU A 15 20.56 5.48 13.59
CA GLU A 15 21.48 6.15 14.52
C GLU A 15 22.92 5.76 14.19
N GLU A 16 23.71 6.75 13.79
CA GLU A 16 25.14 6.56 13.49
C GLU A 16 25.97 7.31 14.52
N ARG A 17 26.80 6.56 15.26
CA ARG A 17 27.77 7.08 16.23
C ARG A 17 29.13 7.21 15.56
N LEU A 18 29.65 8.42 15.48
CA LEU A 18 30.93 8.75 14.85
C LEU A 18 31.96 9.11 15.92
N ASN A 19 33.19 8.62 15.74
CA ASN A 19 34.33 9.12 16.50
C ASN A 19 34.85 10.41 15.85
N SER A 20 34.71 11.52 16.56
CA SER A 20 35.13 12.87 16.13
C SER A 20 36.63 13.01 15.87
N THR A 21 37.45 12.04 16.30
CA THR A 21 38.89 11.97 15.99
C THR A 21 39.14 11.57 14.53
N TYR A 22 38.33 10.67 13.98
CA TYR A 22 38.54 10.06 12.66
C TYR A 22 37.61 10.60 11.59
N TYR A 23 36.36 10.88 11.95
CA TYR A 23 35.31 11.28 11.02
C TYR A 23 34.96 12.76 11.18
N ILE A 24 34.48 13.37 10.09
CA ILE A 24 33.85 14.68 10.12
C ILE A 24 32.37 14.55 10.53
N GLU A 25 31.76 15.69 10.83
CA GLU A 25 30.36 15.79 11.28
C GLU A 25 29.33 15.54 10.17
N ASP A 26 29.72 15.62 8.89
CA ASP A 26 28.82 15.41 7.77
C ASP A 26 28.60 13.91 7.50
N VAL A 27 27.33 13.50 7.47
CA VAL A 27 26.87 12.17 7.10
C VAL A 27 25.89 12.29 5.94
N GLU A 28 26.04 11.43 4.94
CA GLU A 28 25.10 11.35 3.83
C GLU A 28 24.30 10.06 3.92
N ILE A 29 22.98 10.17 3.77
CA ILE A 29 22.08 9.03 3.73
C ILE A 29 21.42 9.00 2.36
N ALA A 30 21.69 7.92 1.63
CA ALA A 30 21.01 7.56 0.40
C ALA A 30 19.79 6.71 0.74
N THR A 31 18.61 7.19 0.37
CA THR A 31 17.34 6.48 0.52
C THR A 31 17.15 5.45 -0.61
N PRO A 32 16.22 4.47 -0.45
CA PRO A 32 15.93 3.48 -1.48
C PRO A 32 15.45 4.06 -2.82
N ASP A 33 14.85 5.25 -2.82
CA ASP A 33 14.43 5.98 -4.01
C ASP A 33 15.55 6.86 -4.62
N ASN A 34 16.79 6.65 -4.16
CA ASN A 34 17.99 7.31 -4.66
C ASN A 34 18.02 8.84 -4.39
N GLN A 35 17.30 9.30 -3.37
CA GLN A 35 17.49 10.64 -2.81
C GLN A 35 18.65 10.62 -1.81
N VAL A 36 19.39 11.72 -1.74
CA VAL A 36 20.51 11.87 -0.80
C VAL A 36 20.18 13.00 0.16
N THR A 37 20.14 12.66 1.44
CA THR A 37 19.96 13.63 2.53
C THR A 37 21.28 13.77 3.27
N ARG A 38 21.77 15.01 3.42
CA ARG A 38 22.95 15.30 4.23
C ARG A 38 22.51 15.70 5.64
N LEU A 39 23.08 15.04 6.63
CA LEU A 39 22.85 15.28 8.03
C LEU A 39 24.14 15.73 8.69
N LYS A 40 23.98 16.56 9.72
CA LYS A 40 25.08 17.03 10.54
C LYS A 40 25.00 16.34 11.90
N ALA A 41 26.02 15.58 12.24
CA ALA A 41 26.10 14.89 13.52
C ALA A 41 26.30 15.90 14.66
N VAL A 42 25.60 15.69 15.77
CA VAL A 42 25.64 16.55 16.94
C VAL A 42 26.37 15.82 18.06
N ALA A 43 27.10 16.54 18.91
CA ALA A 43 27.74 15.92 20.08
C ALA A 43 26.67 15.32 21.00
N ASP A 44 26.86 14.08 21.41
CA ASP A 44 25.99 13.42 22.37
C ASP A 44 26.35 13.90 23.79
N GLU A 45 25.54 14.80 24.34
CA GLU A 45 25.71 15.31 25.71
C GLU A 45 25.17 14.32 26.77
N SER A 46 24.57 13.21 26.35
CA SER A 46 23.96 12.20 27.24
C SER A 46 24.96 11.20 27.80
N ASP A 47 26.05 10.94 27.10
CA ASP A 47 27.17 10.14 27.60
C ASP A 47 28.00 11.06 28.52
N GLU A 48 27.66 11.07 29.81
CA GLU A 48 28.54 11.62 30.85
C GLU A 48 29.94 11.06 30.60
N ALA A 49 30.86 11.96 30.25
CA ALA A 49 32.26 11.70 29.95
C ALA A 49 32.88 10.77 31.01
N THR A 50 32.77 9.47 30.77
CA THR A 50 33.41 8.44 31.56
C THR A 50 34.78 8.28 30.93
N GLU A 51 35.79 8.67 31.69
CA GLU A 51 37.23 8.67 31.37
C GLU A 51 37.78 9.98 30.80
N GLU A 52 38.53 10.66 31.67
CA GLU A 52 39.37 11.82 31.43
C GLU A 52 40.23 11.63 30.16
N GLY A 53 39.81 12.26 29.05
CA GLY A 53 40.56 12.27 27.79
C GLY A 53 39.84 11.65 26.59
N SER A 54 38.64 11.10 26.74
CA SER A 54 37.83 10.64 25.60
C SER A 54 37.11 11.81 24.92
N VAL A 55 37.22 11.91 23.59
CA VAL A 55 36.51 12.91 22.80
C VAL A 55 35.05 12.49 22.67
N ALA A 56 34.12 13.41 22.93
CA ALA A 56 32.69 13.12 22.86
C ALA A 56 32.30 12.53 21.48
N PRO A 57 31.52 11.43 21.44
CA PRO A 57 31.04 10.86 20.20
C PRO A 57 30.03 11.82 19.54
N LEU A 58 30.07 11.90 18.21
CA LEU A 58 29.08 12.62 17.42
C LEU A 58 27.98 11.63 17.01
N VAL A 59 26.72 12.05 17.09
CA VAL A 59 25.57 11.21 16.75
C VAL A 59 24.76 11.87 15.65
N ALA A 60 24.51 11.13 14.57
CA ALA A 60 23.58 11.52 13.52
C ALA A 60 22.35 10.61 13.61
N THR A 61 21.17 11.21 13.71
CA THR A 61 19.89 10.49 13.73
C THR A 61 19.05 10.85 12.51
N TYR A 62 18.66 9.84 11.75
CA TYR A 62 17.74 9.97 10.63
C TYR A 62 16.45 9.22 10.92
N ARG A 63 15.32 9.92 10.80
CA ARG A 63 14.01 9.38 11.21
C ARG A 63 13.13 8.95 10.04
N ASP A 64 13.40 9.44 8.82
CA ASP A 64 12.55 9.21 7.65
C ASP A 64 12.82 7.82 7.02
N THR A 65 12.55 6.77 7.80
CA THR A 65 12.82 5.35 7.51
C THR A 65 11.55 4.56 7.22
N ASP A 66 10.49 5.25 6.81
CA ASP A 66 9.17 4.66 6.53
C ASP A 66 9.12 3.89 5.21
N MET A 67 10.14 4.04 4.36
CA MET A 67 10.21 3.36 3.07
C MET A 67 10.99 2.06 3.18
N PRO A 68 10.42 0.91 2.81
CA PRO A 68 11.17 -0.34 2.78
C PRO A 68 12.23 -0.32 1.68
N GLY A 69 13.41 -0.88 1.95
CA GLY A 69 14.49 -0.97 0.98
C GLY A 69 15.88 -0.92 1.60
N VAL A 70 16.89 -0.70 0.76
CA VAL A 70 18.29 -0.58 1.17
C VAL A 70 18.67 0.90 1.26
N TYR A 71 19.10 1.31 2.44
CA TYR A 71 19.65 2.64 2.71
C TYR A 71 21.19 2.56 2.67
N GLY A 72 21.82 3.60 2.13
CA GLY A 72 23.26 3.76 2.11
C GLY A 72 23.69 4.88 3.05
N VAL A 73 24.47 4.57 4.07
CA VAL A 73 25.07 5.55 4.97
C VAL A 73 26.51 5.79 4.55
N THR A 74 26.82 7.00 4.11
CA THR A 74 28.18 7.42 3.75
C THR A 74 28.73 8.35 4.82
N ARG A 75 29.88 7.97 5.37
CA ARG A 75 30.63 8.75 6.36
C ARG A 75 31.92 9.25 5.72
N TYR A 76 32.38 10.43 6.13
CA TYR A 76 33.59 11.02 5.61
C TYR A 76 34.67 11.08 6.69
N THR A 77 35.87 10.63 6.37
CA THR A 77 37.05 10.80 7.24
C THR A 77 37.56 12.23 7.20
N ARG A 78 38.43 12.62 8.14
CA ARG A 78 39.10 13.93 8.09
C ARG A 78 39.98 14.14 6.85
N ASP A 79 40.41 13.05 6.21
CA ASP A 79 41.15 13.05 4.95
C ASP A 79 40.21 13.07 3.72
N GLN A 80 38.90 13.27 3.94
CA GLN A 80 37.85 13.29 2.91
C GLN A 80 37.64 11.95 2.18
N GLU A 81 38.05 10.84 2.80
CA GLU A 81 37.74 9.50 2.28
C GLU A 81 36.29 9.12 2.64
N ALA A 82 35.55 8.57 1.68
CA ALA A 82 34.15 8.18 1.84
C ALA A 82 34.02 6.69 2.18
N GLU A 83 33.42 6.39 3.32
CA GLU A 83 33.11 5.04 3.77
C GLU A 83 31.60 4.79 3.74
N GLN A 84 31.16 3.89 2.85
CA GLN A 84 29.74 3.55 2.71
C GLN A 84 29.39 2.25 3.44
N THR A 85 28.35 2.31 4.27
CA THR A 85 27.70 1.16 4.92
C THR A 85 26.28 1.02 4.38
N LEU A 86 25.88 -0.21 4.06
CA LEU A 86 24.53 -0.51 3.58
C LEU A 86 23.69 -1.11 4.70
N VAL A 87 22.44 -0.67 4.81
CA VAL A 87 21.48 -1.09 5.83
C VAL A 87 20.16 -1.44 5.17
N ALA A 88 19.53 -2.55 5.56
CA ALA A 88 18.27 -3.01 4.95
C ALA A 88 17.10 -2.83 5.92
N TYR A 89 16.06 -2.15 5.45
CA TYR A 89 14.81 -1.90 6.17
C TYR A 89 13.68 -2.72 5.55
N ASN A 90 13.03 -3.54 6.37
CA ASN A 90 11.95 -4.42 5.97
C ASN A 90 10.63 -4.04 6.66
N VAL A 91 9.51 -4.33 6.00
CA VAL A 91 8.18 -4.24 6.61
C VAL A 91 7.97 -5.39 7.61
N PRO A 92 7.30 -5.16 8.74
CA PRO A 92 6.98 -6.23 9.68
C PRO A 92 6.03 -7.25 9.03
N THR A 93 6.25 -8.53 9.30
CA THR A 93 5.45 -9.62 8.70
C THR A 93 3.98 -9.54 9.08
N THR A 94 3.65 -8.92 10.20
CA THR A 94 2.27 -8.67 10.65
C THR A 94 1.48 -7.77 9.69
N GLU A 95 2.14 -6.85 8.96
CA GLU A 95 1.47 -6.06 7.92
C GLU A 95 1.30 -6.84 6.60
N SER A 96 2.14 -7.85 6.38
CA SER A 96 2.13 -8.67 5.16
C SER A 96 1.16 -9.86 5.26
N GLU A 97 0.78 -10.28 6.48
CA GLU A 97 -0.15 -11.37 6.73
C GLU A 97 -1.61 -10.88 6.65
N LEU A 98 -1.99 -10.37 5.48
CA LEU A 98 -3.36 -9.96 5.21
C LEU A 98 -4.23 -11.20 4.96
N THR A 99 -5.07 -11.53 5.93
CA THR A 99 -6.14 -12.51 5.74
C THR A 99 -7.32 -11.83 5.05
N VAL A 100 -7.89 -12.50 4.05
CA VAL A 100 -9.11 -12.01 3.39
C VAL A 100 -10.24 -12.03 4.43
N ALA A 101 -10.82 -10.86 4.69
CA ALA A 101 -11.96 -10.75 5.58
C ALA A 101 -13.13 -11.57 5.04
N THR A 102 -13.79 -12.35 5.89
CA THR A 102 -14.99 -13.10 5.52
C THR A 102 -16.21 -12.17 5.46
N ASP A 103 -17.20 -12.54 4.66
CA ASP A 103 -18.44 -11.77 4.50
C ASP A 103 -19.16 -11.53 5.84
N ASP A 104 -19.11 -12.51 6.75
CA ASP A 104 -19.66 -12.40 8.11
C ASP A 104 -18.96 -11.30 8.94
N ALA A 105 -17.63 -11.17 8.80
CA ALA A 105 -16.85 -10.15 9.49
C ALA A 105 -17.16 -8.74 8.93
N LEU A 106 -17.37 -8.62 7.62
CA LEU A 106 -17.82 -7.38 6.99
C LEU A 106 -19.23 -7.01 7.45
N GLN A 107 -20.15 -7.97 7.52
CA GLN A 107 -21.51 -7.75 7.98
C GLN A 107 -21.59 -7.27 9.43
N GLN A 108 -20.72 -7.78 10.30
CA GLN A 108 -20.66 -7.36 11.69
C GLN A 108 -20.07 -5.95 11.87
N GLN A 109 -19.11 -5.53 11.03
CA GLN A 109 -18.56 -4.17 11.08
C GLN A 109 -19.46 -3.12 10.43
N LEU A 110 -20.20 -3.49 9.39
CA LEU A 110 -21.07 -2.60 8.61
C LEU A 110 -22.53 -2.60 9.08
N ALA A 111 -22.80 -3.09 10.30
CA ALA A 111 -24.14 -3.33 10.85
C ALA A 111 -25.11 -2.12 10.81
N ASP A 112 -24.58 -0.89 10.69
CA ASP A 112 -25.35 0.36 10.68
C ASP A 112 -25.60 0.95 9.28
N VAL A 113 -25.10 0.30 8.22
CA VAL A 113 -25.23 0.77 6.84
C VAL A 113 -25.98 -0.26 6.00
N LYS A 114 -26.87 0.19 5.11
CA LYS A 114 -27.41 -0.71 4.07
C LYS A 114 -26.30 -0.99 3.07
N PHE A 115 -25.73 -2.18 3.12
CA PHE A 115 -24.73 -2.64 2.16
C PHE A 115 -25.20 -3.92 1.46
N GLU A 116 -24.75 -4.09 0.22
CA GLU A 116 -24.95 -5.29 -0.59
C GLU A 116 -23.56 -5.78 -0.99
N ILE A 117 -23.15 -6.95 -0.50
CA ILE A 117 -21.85 -7.54 -0.84
C ILE A 117 -22.03 -8.24 -2.20
N GLN A 118 -21.34 -7.74 -3.22
CA GLN A 118 -21.41 -8.31 -4.56
C GLN A 118 -20.24 -9.27 -4.81
N PRO A 119 -20.51 -10.58 -5.00
CA PRO A 119 -19.46 -11.54 -5.29
C PRO A 119 -18.89 -11.33 -6.70
N VAL A 120 -17.57 -11.43 -6.81
CA VAL A 120 -16.85 -11.26 -8.08
C VAL A 120 -17.27 -12.37 -9.05
N GLY A 121 -17.80 -12.00 -10.23
CA GLY A 121 -18.19 -12.94 -11.30
C GLY A 121 -19.69 -13.16 -11.48
N GLN A 122 -20.56 -12.54 -10.67
CA GLN A 122 -21.99 -12.49 -10.93
C GLN A 122 -22.36 -11.26 -11.76
N PHE A 123 -22.76 -11.47 -13.02
CA PHE A 123 -23.23 -10.41 -13.92
C PHE A 123 -24.75 -10.30 -13.96
N ASP A 124 -25.45 -11.04 -13.10
CA ASP A 124 -26.91 -11.09 -13.10
C ASP A 124 -27.52 -9.69 -12.85
N TRP A 125 -26.89 -8.85 -12.03
CA TRP A 125 -27.33 -7.48 -11.77
C TRP A 125 -27.28 -6.56 -13.00
N ILE A 126 -26.41 -6.81 -13.99
CA ILE A 126 -26.36 -6.04 -15.24
C ILE A 126 -27.60 -6.33 -16.10
N ARG A 127 -28.25 -7.47 -15.90
CA ARG A 127 -29.32 -7.97 -16.76
C ARG A 127 -30.72 -7.82 -16.18
N THR A 128 -30.84 -7.76 -14.85
CA THR A 128 -32.16 -7.88 -14.20
C THR A 128 -32.98 -6.61 -14.26
N ASP A 129 -32.37 -5.42 -14.34
CA ASP A 129 -33.13 -4.16 -14.34
C ASP A 129 -33.06 -3.45 -15.70
N SER A 130 -33.57 -4.12 -16.74
CA SER A 130 -33.95 -3.44 -17.99
C SER A 130 -35.44 -3.13 -17.92
N PRO A 131 -35.85 -1.89 -17.61
CA PRO A 131 -37.26 -1.49 -17.53
C PRO A 131 -38.02 -1.69 -18.84
N GLY A 132 -37.31 -1.92 -19.95
CA GLY A 132 -37.90 -2.19 -21.27
C GLY A 132 -38.27 -3.66 -21.53
N SER A 133 -37.85 -4.60 -20.68
CA SER A 133 -38.07 -6.04 -20.93
C SER A 133 -39.53 -6.45 -20.75
N GLU A 134 -40.20 -5.93 -19.73
CA GLU A 134 -41.64 -6.16 -19.48
C GLU A 134 -42.50 -5.51 -20.56
N MET A 135 -42.21 -4.25 -20.92
CA MET A 135 -42.94 -3.54 -21.97
C MET A 135 -42.79 -4.21 -23.33
N ARG A 136 -41.60 -4.70 -23.66
CA ARG A 136 -41.36 -5.49 -24.89
C ARG A 136 -42.20 -6.78 -24.88
N ARG A 137 -42.25 -7.49 -23.76
CA ARG A 137 -43.03 -8.74 -23.65
C ARG A 137 -44.53 -8.47 -23.81
N LEU A 138 -45.03 -7.39 -23.22
CA LEU A 138 -46.43 -6.97 -23.33
C LEU A 138 -46.78 -6.57 -24.77
N LEU A 139 -45.92 -5.80 -25.45
CA LEU A 139 -46.10 -5.41 -26.85
C LEU A 139 -46.14 -6.62 -27.79
N ILE A 140 -45.23 -7.58 -27.61
CA ILE A 140 -45.21 -8.82 -28.40
C ILE A 140 -46.53 -9.59 -28.21
N LEU A 141 -46.97 -9.74 -26.96
CA LEU A 141 -48.22 -10.44 -26.65
C LEU A 141 -49.45 -9.74 -27.26
N ALA A 142 -49.48 -8.41 -27.23
CA ALA A 142 -50.55 -7.61 -27.84
C ALA A 142 -50.61 -7.79 -29.36
N ILE A 143 -49.46 -7.73 -30.05
CA ILE A 143 -49.39 -7.94 -31.51
C ILE A 143 -49.84 -9.36 -31.89
N CYS A 144 -49.42 -10.38 -31.12
CA CYS A 144 -49.87 -11.76 -31.35
C CYS A 144 -51.40 -11.89 -31.21
N LEU A 145 -52.02 -11.23 -30.24
CA LEU A 145 -53.47 -11.23 -30.07
C LEU A 145 -54.21 -10.55 -31.22
N ILE A 146 -53.72 -9.39 -31.67
CA ILE A 146 -54.29 -8.65 -32.80
C ILE A 146 -54.21 -9.52 -34.06
N GLY A 147 -53.04 -10.10 -34.34
CA GLY A 147 -52.87 -10.99 -35.50
C GLY A 147 -53.78 -12.22 -35.44
N ALA A 148 -53.95 -12.85 -34.27
CA ALA A 148 -54.88 -13.97 -34.11
C ALA A 148 -56.35 -13.55 -34.37
N PHE A 149 -56.74 -12.36 -33.93
CA PHE A 149 -58.07 -11.82 -34.17
C PHE A 149 -58.32 -11.51 -35.64
N GLU A 150 -57.32 -10.96 -36.34
CA GLU A 150 -57.38 -10.74 -37.78
C GLU A 150 -57.54 -12.05 -38.55
N GLN A 151 -56.76 -13.10 -38.20
CA GLN A 151 -56.89 -14.41 -38.83
C GLN A 151 -58.28 -15.01 -38.59
N PHE A 152 -58.81 -14.88 -37.38
CA PHE A 152 -60.17 -15.34 -37.06
C PHE A 152 -61.25 -14.60 -37.85
N MET A 153 -61.12 -13.27 -37.98
CA MET A 153 -62.04 -12.47 -38.81
C MET A 153 -61.92 -12.82 -40.29
N ALA A 154 -60.71 -12.99 -40.80
CA ALA A 154 -60.45 -13.37 -42.18
C ALA A 154 -61.07 -14.74 -42.50
N TYR A 155 -60.96 -15.73 -41.60
CA TYR A 155 -61.63 -17.01 -41.75
C TYR A 155 -63.15 -16.88 -41.84
N ARG A 156 -63.75 -15.98 -41.06
CA ARG A 156 -65.19 -15.76 -41.08
C ARG A 156 -65.67 -15.00 -42.33
N LEU A 157 -64.90 -14.02 -42.79
CA LEU A 157 -65.24 -13.23 -43.98
C LEU A 157 -64.93 -13.97 -45.29
N SER A 158 -63.88 -14.80 -45.31
CA SER A 158 -63.49 -15.59 -46.48
C SER A 158 -64.46 -16.74 -46.78
N TYR A 159 -65.30 -17.13 -45.82
CA TYR A 159 -66.34 -18.15 -46.00
C TYR A 159 -67.68 -17.58 -46.48
N HIS A 160 -67.74 -16.27 -46.80
CA HIS A 160 -68.95 -15.61 -47.27
C HIS A 160 -68.88 -15.17 -48.73
#